data_AF-R5DJ72-F1
#
_entry.id   AF-R5DJ72-F1
#
_cell.length_a   1.000
_cell.length_b   1.000
_cell.length_c   1.000
_cell.angle_alpha   90.00
_cell.angle_beta   90.00
_cell.angle_gamma   90.00
#
_symmetry.space_group_name_H-M   'P 1'
#
loop_
_entity.id
_entity.type
_entity.pdbx_description
1 polymer ?
#
loop_
_entity_poly.entity_id
_entity_poly.type
_entity_poly.pdbx_seq_one_letter_code
_entity_poly.pdbx_strand_id
1 'polypeptide(L)'
;MSTFRACIADYCYYADFDKINKNVDDIKVELNILNSLVGSKNIEKDFEDIITKYSETLKCIPLLLAVRANDISVTDADGEYNFSFNKCNHSIEEYKMFMRKTKLFDLLENHIVNNLVDYTTGVETGLDSNGRKNRGGHLMENLVEEYIQKAGFIKG
;
A
#
# COMPACT_ATOMS: atom_id res chain seq x y z
N MET A 1 -11.73 41.21 -7.25
CA MET A 1 -11.96 39.75 -7.42
C MET A 1 -11.10 39.12 -8.52
N SER A 2 -10.34 39.87 -9.32
CA SER A 2 -9.55 39.37 -10.47
C SER A 2 -8.17 38.77 -10.13
N THR A 3 -7.78 38.67 -8.85
CA THR A 3 -6.44 38.23 -8.41
C THR A 3 -6.42 36.90 -7.66
N PHE A 4 -7.58 36.24 -7.48
CA PHE A 4 -7.62 34.93 -6.83
C PHE A 4 -7.10 33.85 -7.78
N ARG A 5 -6.15 33.05 -7.31
CA ARG A 5 -5.72 31.83 -8.01
C ARG A 5 -6.72 30.71 -7.71
N ALA A 6 -7.11 29.98 -8.75
CA ALA A 6 -8.05 28.87 -8.62
C ALA A 6 -7.43 27.65 -7.91
N CYS A 7 -6.10 27.50 -7.94
CA CYS A 7 -5.40 26.37 -7.35
C CYS A 7 -3.95 26.77 -6.98
N ILE A 8 -3.40 26.08 -5.97
CA ILE A 8 -1.99 26.19 -5.56
C ILE A 8 -1.20 24.90 -5.83
N ALA A 9 -1.83 23.86 -6.39
CA ALA A 9 -1.20 22.59 -6.71
C ALA A 9 -0.08 22.78 -7.74
N ASP A 10 1.08 22.24 -7.43
CA ASP A 10 2.19 22.09 -8.36
C ASP A 10 2.19 20.68 -8.98
N TYR A 11 3.19 20.36 -9.80
CA TYR A 11 3.30 19.05 -10.45
C TYR A 11 3.47 17.90 -9.43
N CYS A 12 4.18 18.15 -8.33
CA CYS A 12 4.50 17.14 -7.31
C CYS A 12 3.38 16.93 -6.28
N TYR A 13 2.32 17.75 -6.33
CA TYR A 13 1.16 17.63 -5.46
C TYR A 13 0.45 16.28 -5.56
N TYR A 14 0.37 15.70 -6.76
CA TYR A 14 -0.58 14.62 -7.05
C TYR A 14 -0.12 13.24 -6.58
N ALA A 15 1.16 12.92 -6.77
CA ALA A 15 1.78 11.67 -6.38
C ALA A 15 3.28 11.88 -6.12
N ASP A 16 3.79 11.27 -5.06
CA ASP A 16 5.21 11.24 -4.73
C ASP A 16 5.79 9.88 -5.12
N PHE A 17 6.29 9.77 -6.36
CA PHE A 17 6.81 8.51 -6.89
C PHE A 17 8.13 8.09 -6.22
N ASP A 18 8.92 9.02 -5.70
CA ASP A 18 10.16 8.66 -4.98
C ASP A 18 9.80 7.91 -3.69
N LYS A 19 8.81 8.40 -2.94
CA LYS A 19 8.27 7.71 -1.77
C LYS A 19 7.59 6.39 -2.13
N ILE A 20 6.78 6.37 -3.18
CA ILE A 20 6.08 5.15 -3.64
C ILE A 20 7.11 4.07 -4.01
N ASN A 21 8.09 4.41 -4.85
CA ASN A 21 9.11 3.47 -5.31
C ASN A 21 9.92 2.93 -4.13
N LYS A 22 10.30 3.79 -3.18
CA LYS A 22 10.98 3.38 -1.96
C LYS A 22 10.17 2.34 -1.17
N ASN A 23 8.88 2.60 -0.93
CA ASN A 23 8.03 1.68 -0.19
C ASN A 23 7.89 0.32 -0.89
N VAL A 24 7.82 0.31 -2.23
CA VAL A 24 7.75 -0.93 -3.03
C VAL A 24 9.09 -1.67 -2.99
N ASP A 25 10.20 -0.95 -3.15
CA ASP A 25 11.55 -1.53 -3.12
C ASP A 25 11.85 -2.19 -1.75
N ASP A 26 11.35 -1.63 -0.64
CA ASP A 26 11.53 -2.17 0.72
C ASP A 26 10.94 -3.58 0.94
N ILE A 27 10.00 -4.01 0.08
CA ILE A 27 9.35 -5.35 0.15
C ILE A 27 9.43 -6.13 -1.17
N LYS A 28 10.28 -5.68 -2.09
CA LYS A 28 10.33 -6.17 -3.47
C LYS A 28 10.74 -7.63 -3.58
N VAL A 29 11.62 -8.10 -2.69
CA VAL A 29 12.06 -9.50 -2.68
C VAL A 29 10.87 -10.39 -2.35
N GLU A 30 10.10 -10.04 -1.32
CA GLU A 30 8.95 -10.77 -0.86
C GLU A 30 7.80 -10.76 -1.89
N LEU A 31 7.55 -9.63 -2.54
CA LEU A 31 6.59 -9.54 -3.65
C LEU A 31 7.00 -10.45 -4.83
N ASN A 32 8.29 -10.54 -5.13
CA ASN A 32 8.79 -11.42 -6.19
C ASN A 32 8.70 -12.91 -5.83
N ILE A 33 8.81 -13.27 -4.55
CA ILE A 33 8.52 -14.64 -4.10
C ILE A 33 7.02 -14.92 -4.30
N LEU A 34 6.14 -14.02 -3.85
CA LEU A 34 4.70 -14.19 -4.00
C LEU A 34 4.22 -14.19 -5.46
N ASN A 35 5.00 -13.64 -6.41
CA ASN A 35 4.71 -13.75 -7.84
C ASN A 35 4.62 -15.22 -8.30
N SER A 36 5.21 -16.19 -7.61
CA SER A 36 5.04 -17.61 -7.95
C SER A 36 3.61 -18.12 -7.73
N LEU A 37 2.77 -17.40 -6.98
CA LEU A 37 1.34 -17.71 -6.81
C LEU A 37 0.49 -17.26 -8.00
N VAL A 38 0.98 -16.31 -8.80
CA VAL A 38 0.26 -15.79 -9.96
C VAL A 38 0.11 -16.90 -10.99
N GLY A 39 -1.13 -17.28 -11.28
CA GLY A 39 -1.45 -18.38 -12.17
C GLY A 39 -1.32 -19.78 -11.58
N SER A 40 -1.09 -19.90 -10.28
CA SER A 40 -1.01 -21.22 -9.64
C SER A 40 -2.34 -21.97 -9.78
N LYS A 41 -2.25 -23.24 -10.19
CA LYS A 41 -3.39 -24.17 -10.23
C LYS A 41 -3.70 -24.81 -8.87
N ASN A 42 -2.78 -24.68 -7.90
CA ASN A 42 -2.91 -25.24 -6.56
C ASN A 42 -2.53 -24.19 -5.52
N ILE A 43 -3.14 -23.00 -5.65
CA ILE A 43 -2.68 -21.79 -4.98
C ILE A 43 -2.63 -21.91 -3.45
N GLU A 44 -3.53 -22.69 -2.84
CA GLU A 44 -3.52 -22.89 -1.38
C GLU A 44 -2.29 -23.67 -0.92
N LYS A 45 -1.92 -24.74 -1.64
CA LYS A 45 -0.73 -25.53 -1.31
C LYS A 45 0.53 -24.72 -1.54
N ASP A 46 0.61 -24.02 -2.68
CA ASP A 46 1.76 -23.18 -3.00
C ASP A 46 1.90 -22.03 -2.00
N PHE A 47 0.79 -21.42 -1.58
CA PHE A 47 0.79 -20.40 -0.54
C PHE A 47 1.31 -20.96 0.79
N GLU A 48 0.82 -22.12 1.23
CA GLU A 48 1.33 -22.78 2.44
C GLU A 48 2.84 -23.04 2.36
N ASP A 49 3.33 -23.55 1.23
CA ASP A 49 4.75 -23.83 1.03
C ASP A 49 5.59 -22.54 1.08
N ILE A 50 5.10 -21.45 0.48
CA ILE A 50 5.76 -20.14 0.55
C ILE A 50 5.77 -19.61 1.97
N ILE A 51 4.63 -19.56 2.67
CA ILE A 51 4.58 -19.00 4.03
C ILE A 51 5.40 -19.84 5.01
N THR A 52 5.43 -21.16 4.83
CA THR A 52 6.25 -22.06 5.67
C THR A 52 7.74 -21.80 5.47
N LYS A 53 8.18 -21.50 4.24
CA LYS A 53 9.59 -21.30 3.91
C LYS A 53 10.07 -19.86 4.05
N TYR A 54 9.19 -18.91 3.77
CA TYR A 54 9.43 -17.46 3.67
C TYR A 54 8.31 -16.70 4.38
N SER A 55 8.13 -16.96 5.68
CA SER A 55 7.06 -16.35 6.49
C SER A 55 7.02 -14.82 6.45
N GLU A 56 8.15 -14.16 6.19
CA GLU A 56 8.28 -12.72 6.00
C GLU A 56 7.45 -12.18 4.83
N THR A 57 7.04 -13.03 3.88
CA THR A 57 6.18 -12.65 2.76
C THR A 57 4.77 -12.27 3.20
N LEU A 58 4.30 -12.75 4.37
CA LEU A 58 2.98 -12.40 4.91
C LEU A 58 2.78 -10.88 5.04
N LYS A 59 3.85 -10.12 5.33
CA LYS A 59 3.77 -8.67 5.49
C LYS A 59 3.29 -7.94 4.22
N CYS A 60 3.36 -8.58 3.06
CA CYS A 60 2.89 -8.01 1.80
C CYS A 60 1.35 -8.06 1.68
N ILE A 61 0.69 -9.02 2.34
CA ILE A 61 -0.74 -9.30 2.16
C ILE A 61 -1.63 -8.08 2.49
N PRO A 62 -1.45 -7.37 3.63
CA PRO A 62 -2.23 -6.16 3.90
C PRO A 62 -2.11 -5.11 2.80
N LEU A 63 -0.90 -4.92 2.27
CA LEU A 63 -0.66 -3.91 1.25
C LEU A 63 -1.37 -4.26 -0.06
N LEU A 64 -1.47 -5.54 -0.43
CA LEU A 64 -2.28 -5.98 -1.58
C LEU A 64 -3.77 -5.64 -1.43
N LEU A 65 -4.25 -5.43 -0.20
CA LEU A 65 -5.61 -4.96 0.10
C LEU A 65 -5.70 -3.45 0.31
N ALA A 66 -4.65 -2.70 -0.03
CA ALA A 66 -4.51 -1.27 0.25
C ALA A 66 -4.61 -0.94 1.76
N VAL A 67 -4.12 -1.83 2.63
CA VAL A 67 -4.06 -1.63 4.08
C VAL A 67 -2.61 -1.40 4.51
N ARG A 68 -2.37 -0.32 5.27
CA ARG A 68 -1.04 0.02 5.82
C ARG A 68 -0.71 -0.68 7.14
N ALA A 69 -1.74 -1.11 7.87
CA ALA A 69 -1.58 -1.79 9.15
C ALA A 69 -1.07 -3.22 8.92
N ASN A 70 -0.18 -3.67 9.80
CA ASN A 70 0.31 -5.05 9.78
C ASN A 70 -0.66 -6.01 10.47
N ASP A 71 -1.67 -5.49 11.18
CA ASP A 71 -2.68 -6.29 11.83
C ASP A 71 -4.04 -5.93 11.23
N ILE A 72 -4.85 -6.94 10.92
CA ILE A 72 -6.20 -6.77 10.34
C ILE A 72 -7.21 -7.48 11.23
N SER A 73 -8.11 -6.70 11.81
CA SER A 73 -9.30 -7.20 12.49
C SER A 73 -10.41 -7.49 11.48
N VAL A 74 -10.99 -8.67 11.56
CA VAL A 74 -12.09 -9.12 10.70
C VAL A 74 -13.16 -9.75 11.57
N THR A 75 -14.42 -9.45 11.27
CA THR A 75 -15.58 -9.99 11.96
C THR A 75 -16.50 -10.64 10.94
N ASP A 76 -16.92 -11.87 11.20
CA ASP A 76 -17.89 -12.59 10.40
C ASP A 76 -18.87 -13.39 11.28
N ALA A 77 -19.64 -14.29 10.66
CA ALA A 77 -20.61 -15.13 11.37
C ALA A 77 -19.98 -16.09 12.39
N ASP A 78 -18.69 -16.41 12.21
CA ASP A 78 -17.94 -17.36 13.05
C ASP A 78 -17.23 -16.64 14.22
N GLY A 79 -17.13 -15.31 14.18
CA GLY A 79 -16.64 -14.49 15.28
C GLY A 79 -15.73 -13.34 14.85
N GLU A 80 -14.89 -12.89 15.78
CA GLU A 80 -13.89 -11.84 15.55
C GLU A 80 -12.49 -12.46 15.51
N TYR A 81 -11.74 -12.15 14.45
CA TYR A 81 -10.37 -12.58 14.24
C TYR A 81 -9.45 -11.36 14.15
N ASN A 82 -8.28 -11.47 14.75
CA ASN A 82 -7.22 -10.45 14.66
C ASN A 82 -5.97 -11.09 14.05
N PHE A 83 -5.78 -10.90 12.74
CA PHE A 83 -4.65 -11.45 12.00
C PHE A 83 -3.46 -10.51 12.10
N SER A 84 -2.28 -11.04 12.44
CA SER A 84 -1.03 -10.32 12.33
C SER A 84 -0.26 -10.78 11.10
N PHE A 85 0.27 -9.85 10.32
CA PHE A 85 1.05 -10.15 9.11
C PHE A 85 2.54 -9.89 9.31
N ASN A 86 2.91 -9.33 10.47
CA ASN A 86 4.30 -9.31 10.94
C ASN A 86 4.70 -10.60 11.65
N LYS A 87 3.73 -11.30 12.25
CA LYS A 87 3.94 -12.57 12.95
C LYS A 87 2.77 -13.47 12.61
N CYS A 88 3.03 -14.70 12.16
CA CYS A 88 2.00 -15.70 11.92
C CYS A 88 1.37 -16.09 13.27
N ASN A 89 0.28 -15.44 13.67
CA ASN A 89 -0.36 -15.64 14.97
C ASN A 89 -1.53 -16.63 14.92
N HIS A 90 -1.97 -16.99 13.72
CA HIS A 90 -2.97 -18.00 13.43
C HIS A 90 -2.38 -19.15 12.63
N SER A 91 -3.14 -20.23 12.47
CA SER A 91 -2.76 -21.36 11.62
C SER A 91 -2.72 -20.95 10.14
N ILE A 92 -1.94 -21.66 9.34
CA ILE A 92 -1.86 -21.40 7.89
C ILE A 92 -3.24 -21.57 7.23
N GLU A 93 -4.06 -22.51 7.70
CA GLU A 93 -5.43 -22.69 7.21
C GLU A 93 -6.31 -21.45 7.44
N GLU A 94 -6.16 -20.76 8.57
CA GLU A 94 -6.87 -19.50 8.83
C GLU A 94 -6.38 -18.37 7.91
N TYR A 95 -5.08 -18.31 7.58
CA TYR A 95 -4.59 -17.37 6.56
C TYR A 95 -5.08 -17.73 5.15
N LYS A 96 -5.15 -19.01 4.78
CA LYS A 96 -5.76 -19.44 3.52
C LYS A 96 -7.22 -19.01 3.45
N MET A 97 -7.97 -19.20 4.54
CA MET A 97 -9.35 -18.71 4.65
C MET A 97 -9.42 -17.19 4.46
N PHE A 98 -8.53 -16.42 5.10
CA PHE A 98 -8.44 -14.97 4.92
C PHE A 98 -8.21 -14.61 3.44
N MET A 99 -7.25 -15.26 2.78
CA MET A 99 -6.92 -15.04 1.37
C MET A 99 -8.09 -15.38 0.42
N ARG A 100 -8.86 -16.44 0.72
CA ARG A 100 -10.09 -16.79 -0.01
C ARG A 100 -11.21 -15.77 0.24
N LYS A 101 -11.52 -15.45 1.50
CA LYS A 101 -12.62 -14.53 1.86
C LYS A 101 -12.38 -13.11 1.33
N THR A 102 -11.12 -12.68 1.22
CA THR A 102 -10.74 -11.39 0.62
C THR A 102 -10.63 -11.41 -0.90
N LYS A 103 -10.76 -12.59 -1.53
CA LYS A 103 -10.58 -12.82 -2.98
C LYS A 103 -9.18 -12.55 -3.52
N LEU A 104 -8.16 -12.48 -2.66
CA LEU A 104 -6.77 -12.35 -3.12
C LEU A 104 -6.32 -13.59 -3.87
N PHE A 105 -6.73 -14.79 -3.46
CA PHE A 105 -6.41 -15.98 -4.26
C PHE A 105 -7.07 -15.92 -5.64
N ASP A 106 -8.32 -15.50 -5.74
CA ASP A 106 -9.00 -15.36 -7.04
C ASP A 106 -8.26 -14.38 -7.96
N LEU A 107 -7.74 -13.27 -7.40
CA LEU A 107 -6.94 -12.28 -8.13
C LEU A 107 -5.66 -12.89 -8.72
N LEU A 108 -5.00 -13.77 -7.98
CA LEU A 108 -3.72 -14.37 -8.33
C LEU A 108 -3.89 -15.61 -9.21
N GLU A 109 -4.73 -16.57 -8.82
CA GLU A 109 -4.90 -17.86 -9.50
C GLU A 109 -5.49 -17.68 -10.91
N ASN A 110 -6.35 -16.67 -11.11
CA ASN A 110 -6.99 -16.40 -12.39
C ASN A 110 -6.20 -15.41 -13.28
N HIS A 111 -4.95 -15.09 -12.95
CA HIS A 111 -4.11 -14.13 -13.70
C HIS A 111 -4.79 -12.76 -13.92
N ILE A 112 -5.60 -12.29 -12.97
CA ILE A 112 -6.17 -10.94 -13.06
C ILE A 112 -5.06 -9.90 -12.94
N VAL A 113 -4.02 -10.22 -12.15
CA VAL A 113 -2.75 -9.49 -12.09
C VAL A 113 -1.62 -10.38 -12.60
N ASN A 114 -0.61 -9.75 -13.23
CA ASN A 114 0.53 -10.46 -13.80
C ASN A 114 1.83 -10.28 -13.01
N ASN A 115 1.93 -9.20 -12.23
CA ASN A 115 3.11 -8.88 -11.44
C ASN A 115 2.69 -8.11 -10.18
N LEU A 116 3.02 -8.67 -9.01
CA LEU A 116 2.71 -8.07 -7.72
C LEU A 116 3.52 -6.80 -7.44
N VAL A 117 4.71 -6.64 -8.01
CA VAL A 117 5.47 -5.39 -7.90
C VAL A 117 4.74 -4.25 -8.60
N ASP A 118 4.26 -4.49 -9.82
CA ASP A 118 3.51 -3.49 -10.60
C ASP A 118 2.15 -3.19 -9.95
N TYR A 119 1.44 -4.24 -9.51
CA TYR A 119 0.17 -4.11 -8.80
C TYR A 119 0.34 -3.29 -7.52
N THR A 120 1.32 -3.63 -6.68
CA THR A 120 1.61 -2.90 -5.44
C THR A 120 2.03 -1.45 -5.71
N THR A 121 2.75 -1.18 -6.80
CA THR A 121 3.07 0.20 -7.22
C THR A 121 1.78 1.00 -7.50
N GLY A 122 0.80 0.38 -8.16
CA GLY A 122 -0.53 0.97 -8.36
C GLY A 122 -1.28 1.20 -7.05
N VAL A 123 -1.24 0.23 -6.13
CA VAL A 123 -1.87 0.36 -4.79
C VAL A 123 -1.22 1.47 -3.96
N GLU A 124 0.10 1.53 -3.90
CA GLU A 124 0.85 2.59 -3.22
C GLU A 124 0.55 3.97 -3.81
N THR A 125 0.43 4.07 -5.14
CA THR A 125 -0.02 5.31 -5.81
C THR A 125 -1.42 5.71 -5.36
N GLY A 126 -2.34 4.75 -5.25
CA GLY A 126 -3.69 4.97 -4.72
C GLY A 126 -3.66 5.46 -3.27
N LEU A 127 -2.83 4.85 -2.41
CA LEU A 127 -2.68 5.23 -1.01
C LEU A 127 -2.00 6.58 -0.82
N ASP A 128 -1.09 6.96 -1.70
CA ASP A 128 -0.41 8.26 -1.65
C ASP A 128 -1.37 9.43 -1.93
N SER A 129 -2.58 9.17 -2.44
CA SER A 129 -3.63 10.18 -2.54
C SER A 129 -3.99 10.81 -1.18
N ASN A 130 -3.82 10.08 -0.07
CA ASN A 130 -3.97 10.61 1.30
C ASN A 130 -2.87 11.62 1.64
N GLY A 131 -1.67 11.47 1.08
CA GLY A 131 -0.53 12.39 1.26
C GLY A 131 -0.75 13.78 0.65
N ARG A 132 -1.71 13.92 -0.27
CA ARG A 132 -2.06 15.20 -0.92
C ARG A 132 -2.44 16.29 0.06
N LYS A 133 -3.06 15.93 1.20
CA LYS A 133 -3.42 16.90 2.24
C LYS A 133 -2.18 17.57 2.83
N ASN A 134 -1.15 16.78 3.11
CA ASN A 134 0.10 17.29 3.68
C ASN A 134 0.87 18.14 2.65
N ARG A 135 0.93 17.67 1.39
CA ARG A 135 1.55 18.45 0.30
C ARG A 135 0.85 19.77 0.05
N GLY A 136 -0.49 19.79 0.10
CA GLY A 136 -1.28 21.03 0.00
C GLY A 136 -0.97 22.03 1.11
N GLY A 137 -0.76 21.56 2.35
CA GLY A 137 -0.31 22.38 3.47
C GLY A 137 1.03 23.05 3.19
N HIS A 138 2.04 22.26 2.79
CA HIS A 138 3.36 22.79 2.45
C HIS A 138 3.34 23.76 1.28
N LEU A 139 2.50 23.54 0.27
CA LEU A 139 2.35 24.48 -0.83
C LEU A 139 1.82 25.84 -0.36
N MET A 140 0.88 25.85 0.60
CA MET A 140 0.38 27.08 1.18
C MET A 140 1.42 27.77 2.06
N GLU A 141 2.14 27.00 2.89
CA GLU A 141 3.25 27.51 3.70
C GLU A 141 4.31 28.21 2.84
N ASN A 142 4.77 27.53 1.78
CA ASN A 142 5.78 28.06 0.85
C ASN A 142 5.28 29.31 0.12
N LEU A 143 4.01 29.30 -0.33
CA LEU A 143 3.41 30.45 -1.01
C LEU A 143 3.33 31.67 -0.08
N VAL A 144 2.92 31.47 1.17
CA VAL A 144 2.86 32.55 2.18
C VAL A 144 4.25 33.06 2.51
N GLU A 145 5.23 32.16 2.69
CA GLU A 145 6.63 32.52 2.91
C GLU A 145 7.19 33.36 1.76
N GLU A 146 6.90 33.01 0.50
CA GLU A 146 7.31 33.78 -0.68
C GLU A 146 6.76 35.21 -0.65
N TYR A 147 5.49 35.40 -0.26
CA TYR A 147 4.91 36.74 -0.13
C TYR A 147 5.52 37.55 1.02
N ILE A 148 5.77 36.93 2.16
CA ILE A 148 6.40 37.58 3.33
C ILE A 148 7.81 38.06 2.97
N GLN A 149 8.61 37.22 2.31
CA GLN A 149 9.94 37.57 1.83
C GLN A 149 9.90 38.71 0.81
N LYS A 150 8.96 38.67 -0.16
CA LYS A 150 8.77 39.75 -1.14
C LYS A 150 8.34 41.07 -0.50
N ALA A 151 7.68 41.03 0.65
CA ALA A 151 7.31 42.21 1.44
C ALA A 151 8.50 42.76 2.27
N GLY A 152 9.68 42.14 2.21
CA GLY A 152 10.91 42.62 2.84
C GLY A 152 11.17 42.08 4.25
N PHE A 153 10.40 41.09 4.71
CA PHE A 153 10.63 40.44 5.99
C PHE A 153 11.66 39.29 5.86
N ILE A 154 12.58 39.20 6.82
CA ILE A 154 13.63 38.18 6.86
C ILE A 154 13.26 37.17 7.95
N LYS A 155 13.36 35.88 7.64
CA LYS A 155 13.18 34.79 8.61
C LYS A 155 14.28 34.92 9.67
N GLY A 156 13.88 35.09 10.93
CA GLY A 156 14.79 35.13 12.08
C GLY A 156 15.40 33.78 12.41
#